data_AF-L5N9E7-F1
#
_entry.id   AF-L5N9E7-F1
#
_cell.length_a   1.000
_cell.length_b   1.000
_cell.length_c   1.000
_cell.angle_alpha   90.00
_cell.angle_beta   90.00
_cell.angle_gamma   90.00
#
_symmetry.space_group_name_H-M   'P 1'
#
loop_
_entity.id
_entity.type
_entity.pdbx_description
1 polymer ?
#
loop_
_entity_poly.entity_id
_entity_poly.type
_entity_poly.pdbx_seq_one_letter_code
_entity_poly.pdbx_strand_id
1 'polypeptide(L)' 'MALEHPVIESIERTGFPVDLSEADHYGLDALGNEVFVGDDIYVFEEEFFLKETLLQETKETLQILGAEEMKA' A
#
# COMPACT_ATOMS: atom_id res chain seq x y z
N MET A 1 -16.23 29.67 23.37
CA MET A 1 -17.33 29.22 22.50
C MET A 1 -16.68 28.40 21.41
N ALA A 2 -16.88 27.08 21.43
CA ALA A 2 -16.31 26.19 20.42
C ALA A 2 -17.06 26.43 19.10
N LEU A 3 -16.35 26.80 18.04
CA LEU A 3 -16.89 26.84 16.70
C LEU A 3 -16.92 25.38 16.21
N GLU A 4 -18.01 24.69 16.53
CA GLU A 4 -18.26 23.32 16.08
C GLU A 4 -18.51 23.39 14.57
N HIS A 5 -17.46 23.09 13.80
CA HIS A 5 -17.57 23.07 12.34
C HIS A 5 -18.55 21.94 11.96
N PRO A 6 -19.51 22.16 11.06
CA PRO A 6 -20.56 21.18 10.72
C PRO A 6 -19.99 19.83 10.24
N VAL A 7 -18.74 19.83 9.78
CA VAL A 7 -17.98 18.63 9.39
C VAL A 7 -17.67 17.73 10.61
N ILE A 8 -17.37 18.31 11.77
CA ILE A 8 -17.07 17.56 13.00
C ILE A 8 -18.34 16.89 13.51
N GLU A 9 -19.46 17.62 13.58
CA GLU A 9 -20.76 17.07 13.99
C GLU A 9 -21.22 15.94 13.07
N SER A 10 -20.97 16.06 11.76
CA SER A 10 -21.26 14.97 10.83
C SER A 10 -20.42 13.72 11.11
N ILE A 11 -19.11 13.87 11.36
CA ILE A 11 -18.21 12.73 11.63
C ILE A 11 -18.53 12.07 12.98
N GLU A 12 -18.84 12.85 14.01
CA GLU A 12 -19.24 12.31 15.32
C GLU A 12 -20.59 11.57 15.24
N ARG A 13 -21.51 12.02 14.39
CA ARG A 13 -22.86 11.45 14.25
C ARG A 13 -22.91 10.24 13.31
N THR A 14 -22.13 10.23 12.23
CA THR A 14 -22.16 9.16 11.20
C THR A 14 -20.94 8.25 11.21
N GLY A 15 -19.92 8.56 12.02
CA GLY A 15 -18.59 7.98 11.90
C GLY A 15 -17.78 8.61 10.75
N PHE A 16 -16.50 8.26 10.66
CA PHE A 16 -15.68 8.57 9.48
C PHE A 16 -16.26 7.82 8.26
N PRO A 17 -16.39 8.45 7.08
CA PRO A 17 -16.91 7.77 5.90
C PRO A 17 -16.05 6.53 5.60
N VAL A 18 -16.65 5.35 5.80
CA VAL A 18 -16.02 4.04 5.55
C VAL A 18 -15.82 3.82 4.05
N ASP A 19 -16.58 4.54 3.21
CA ASP A 19 -16.59 4.48 1.75
C ASP A 19 -15.52 5.34 1.04
N LEU A 20 -14.54 5.91 1.75
CA LEU A 20 -13.29 6.37 1.12
C LEU A 20 -12.35 5.16 0.92
N SER A 21 -12.92 4.19 0.22
CA SER A 21 -12.45 2.85 -0.07
C SER A 21 -10.93 2.74 -0.13
N GLU A 22 -10.44 1.71 0.55
CA GLU A 22 -9.24 0.92 0.26
C GLU A 22 -9.26 0.36 -1.19
N ALA A 23 -9.79 1.11 -2.17
CA ALA A 23 -10.16 0.64 -3.51
C ALA A 23 -8.98 0.10 -4.30
N ASP A 24 -7.79 0.58 -3.96
CA ASP A 24 -6.56 0.22 -4.64
C ASP A 24 -5.57 -0.44 -3.66
N HIS A 25 -5.97 -0.93 -2.49
CA HIS A 25 -5.01 -1.61 -1.60
C HIS A 25 -4.79 -3.05 -2.09
N TYR A 26 -3.57 -3.34 -2.58
CA TYR A 26 -3.17 -4.67 -3.01
C TYR A 26 -2.79 -5.57 -1.83
N GLY A 27 -2.14 -5.00 -0.82
CA GLY A 27 -1.77 -5.71 0.40
C GLY A 27 -0.50 -5.15 1.04
N LEU A 28 0.02 -5.87 2.04
CA LEU A 28 1.31 -5.58 2.64
C LEU A 28 2.39 -6.45 2.02
N ASP A 29 3.49 -5.84 1.59
CA ASP A 29 4.66 -6.57 1.13
C ASP A 29 5.36 -7.30 2.29
N ALA A 30 6.33 -8.16 1.97
CA ALA A 30 7.08 -8.93 2.97
C ALA A 30 7.88 -8.06 3.98
N LEU A 31 8.05 -6.76 3.69
CA LEU A 31 8.72 -5.79 4.56
C LEU A 31 7.72 -4.92 5.35
N GLY A 32 6.41 -5.14 5.16
CA GLY A 32 5.34 -4.39 5.81
C GLY A 32 4.99 -3.06 5.15
N ASN A 33 5.41 -2.84 3.90
CA ASN A 33 5.00 -1.69 3.11
C ASN A 33 3.62 -1.91 2.51
N GLU A 34 2.78 -0.87 2.53
CA GLU A 34 1.50 -0.86 1.82
C GLU A 34 1.75 -0.81 0.32
N VAL A 35 1.17 -1.77 -0.40
CA VAL A 35 1.23 -1.87 -1.85
C VAL A 35 -0.16 -1.57 -2.39
N PHE A 36 -0.21 -0.75 -3.43
CA PHE A 36 -1.42 -0.41 -4.12
C PHE A 36 -1.50 -1.06 -5.51
N VAL A 37 -2.71 -1.28 -6.01
CA VAL A 37 -2.96 -1.87 -7.33
C VAL A 37 -2.30 -0.99 -8.40
N GLY A 38 -1.51 -1.61 -9.27
CA GLY A 38 -0.73 -0.92 -10.31
C GLY A 38 0.70 -0.54 -9.92
N ASP A 39 1.06 -0.66 -8.64
CA ASP A 39 2.45 -0.52 -8.18
C ASP A 39 3.34 -1.60 -8.80
N ASP A 40 4.61 -1.24 -9.03
CA ASP A 40 5.60 -2.20 -9.51
C ASP A 40 6.10 -3.03 -8.33
N ILE A 41 5.97 -4.35 -8.43
CA ILE A 41 6.38 -5.31 -7.40
C ILE A 41 7.35 -6.35 -7.98
N TYR A 42 8.22 -6.87 -7.12
CA TYR A 42 8.92 -8.12 -7.38
C TYR A 42 8.21 -9.26 -6.66
N VAL A 43 7.92 -10.34 -7.38
CA VAL A 43 7.40 -11.58 -6.80
C VAL A 43 8.54 -12.59 -6.74
N PHE A 44 8.79 -13.13 -5.56
CA PHE A 44 9.80 -14.14 -5.33
C PHE A 44 9.21 -15.25 -4.46
N GLU A 45 9.21 -16.48 -4.97
CA GLU A 45 8.54 -17.63 -4.34
C GLU A 45 7.04 -17.36 -4.09
N GLU A 46 6.63 -17.19 -2.83
CA GLU A 46 5.25 -16.91 -2.40
C GLU A 46 5.10 -15.50 -1.80
N GLU A 47 6.15 -14.68 -1.88
CA GLU A 47 6.20 -13.33 -1.33
C GLU A 47 6.33 -12.27 -2.42
N PHE A 48 5.93 -11.04 -2.10
CA PHE A 48 6.11 -9.88 -2.97
C PHE A 48 6.76 -8.71 -2.22
N PHE A 49 7.44 -7.87 -2.99
CA PHE A 49 8.20 -6.72 -2.50
C PHE A 49 7.91 -5.49 -3.34
N LEU A 50 7.62 -4.35 -2.70
CA LEU A 50 7.36 -3.10 -3.40
C LEU A 50 8.64 -2.54 -4.04
N LYS A 51 8.70 -2.46 -5.37
CA LYS A 51 9.91 -2.06 -6.09
C LYS A 51 10.38 -0.65 -5.73
N GLU A 52 9.46 0.25 -5.38
CA GLU A 52 9.81 1.63 -5.02
C GLU A 52 10.62 1.71 -3.72
N THR A 53 10.31 0.86 -2.73
CA THR A 53 10.91 0.92 -1.39
C THR A 53 12.26 0.19 -1.31
N LEU A 54 12.53 -0.71 -2.27
CA LEU A 54 13.78 -1.46 -2.30
C LEU A 54 14.98 -0.60 -2.73
N LEU A 55 16.12 -0.87 -2.08
CA LEU A 55 17.42 -0.35 -2.53
C LEU A 55 17.85 -1.04 -3.82
N GLN A 56 18.70 -0.37 -4.60
CA GLN A 56 19.20 -0.90 -5.87
C GLN A 56 19.86 -2.27 -5.71
N GLU A 57 20.72 -2.44 -4.70
CA GLU A 57 21.39 -3.70 -4.39
C GLU A 57 20.40 -4.84 -4.10
N THR A 58 19.27 -4.52 -3.45
CA THR A 58 18.21 -5.49 -3.16
C THR A 58 17.47 -5.90 -4.43
N LYS A 59 17.19 -4.95 -5.34
CA LYS A 59 16.57 -5.24 -6.64
C LYS A 59 17.45 -6.18 -7.48
N GLU A 60 18.75 -5.89 -7.54
CA GLU A 60 19.73 -6.73 -8.25
C GLU A 60 19.79 -8.14 -7.64
N THR A 61 19.79 -8.23 -6.30
CA THR A 61 19.78 -9.52 -5.61
C THR A 61 18.53 -10.32 -5.92
N LEU A 62 17.35 -9.72 -5.86
CA LEU A 62 16.08 -10.38 -6.19
C LEU A 62 16.06 -10.89 -7.64
N GLN A 63 16.55 -10.08 -8.59
CA GLN A 63 16.66 -10.50 -9.99
C GLN A 63 17.63 -11.68 -10.17
N ILE A 64 18.76 -11.70 -9.47
CA ILE A 64 19.71 -12.82 -9.50
C ILE A 64 19.09 -14.09 -8.91
N LEU A 65 18.28 -13.94 -7.85
CA LEU A 65 17.55 -15.03 -7.22
C LEU A 65 16.39 -15.55 -8.08
N GLY A 66 16.00 -14.82 -9.13
CA GLY A 66 14.96 -15.22 -10.07
C GLY A 66 13.58 -14.64 -9.76
N ALA A 67 13.52 -13.51 -9.03
CA ALA A 67 12.28 -12.79 -8.82
C ALA A 67 11.74 -12.21 -10.15
N GLU A 68 10.42 -12.26 -10.32
CA GLU A 68 9.73 -11.72 -11.48
C GLU A 68 9.18 -10.33 -11.19
N GLU A 69 9.34 -9.40 -12.13
CA GLU A 69 8.76 -8.07 -12.02
C GLU A 69 7.36 -8.07 -12.64
N MET A 70 6.37 -7.58 -11.89
CA MET A 70 5.01 -7.40 -12.37
C MET A 70 4.34 -6.20 -11.70
N LYS A 71 3.14 -5.88 -12.18
CA LYS A 71 2.27 -4.93 -11.50
C LYS A 71 1.37 -5.68 -10.52
N ALA A 72 1.23 -5.11 -9.32
CA ALA A 72 0.21 -5.47 -8.35
C ALA A 72 -1.18 -5.44 -8.99
#